data_AF-A0A960HHE9-F1
#
_entry.id   AF-A0A960HHE9-F1
#
_cell.length_a   1.000
_cell.length_b   1.000
_cell.length_c   1.000
_cell.angle_alpha   90.00
_cell.angle_beta   90.00
_cell.angle_gamma   90.00
#
_symmetry.space_group_name_H-M   'P 1'
#
loop_
_entity.id
_entity.type
_entity.pdbx_description
1 polymer ?
#
loop_
_entity_poly.entity_id
_entity_poly.type
_entity_poly.pdbx_seq_one_letter_code
_entity_poly.pdbx_strand_id
1 'polypeptide(L)' 'QGDLIMSGALEIGGKLPVNTDGGCIANGEPIGASGLRQIIECALQLQGRAGDRQVPGDPRTAFTQVYGAPGLSTCTVLAR' A
#
# COMPACT_ATOMS: atom_id res chain seq x y z
N GLN A 1 -8.31 6.27 12.55
CA GLN A 1 -6.92 6.11 12.07
C GLN A 1 -5.88 6.70 13.02
N GLY A 2 -6.18 7.79 13.77
CA GLY A 2 -5.23 8.42 14.71
C GLY A 2 -4.48 7.43 15.61
N ASP A 3 -5.18 6.56 16.33
CA ASP A 3 -4.53 5.59 17.23
C ASP A 3 -3.59 4.62 16.50
N LEU A 4 -3.91 4.22 15.27
CA LEU A 4 -3.06 3.34 14.44
C LEU A 4 -1.79 4.05 13.97
N ILE A 5 -1.90 5.34 13.64
CA ILE A 5 -0.75 6.18 13.31
C ILE A 5 0.14 6.34 14.55
N MET A 6 -0.44 6.76 15.68
CA MET A 6 0.32 7.04 16.90
C MET A 6 0.98 5.79 17.51
N SER A 7 0.38 4.61 17.33
CA SER A 7 0.95 3.33 17.77
C SER A 7 2.01 2.76 16.82
N GLY A 8 2.24 3.37 15.65
CA GLY A 8 3.14 2.84 14.62
C GLY A 8 2.60 1.60 13.92
N ALA A 9 1.30 1.28 14.06
CA ALA A 9 0.71 0.09 13.46
C ALA A 9 0.71 0.12 11.92
N LEU A 10 0.85 1.31 11.32
CA LEU A 10 0.85 1.52 9.87
C LEU A 10 2.25 1.60 9.24
N GLU A 11 3.30 1.57 10.05
CA GLU A 11 4.69 1.57 9.59
C GLU A 11 5.05 0.24 8.89
N ILE A 12 6.18 0.17 8.17
CA ILE A 12 6.63 -1.04 7.45
C ILE A 12 6.71 -2.27 8.38
N GLY A 13 7.15 -2.09 9.62
CA GLY A 13 7.20 -3.14 10.65
C GLY A 13 5.95 -3.23 11.53
N GLY A 14 4.93 -2.42 11.25
CA GLY A 14 3.68 -2.37 11.99
C GLY A 14 2.78 -3.56 11.69
N LYS A 15 1.68 -3.66 12.44
CA LYS A 15 0.68 -4.74 12.28
C LYS A 15 -0.04 -4.68 10.94
N LEU A 16 -0.19 -3.50 10.35
CA LEU A 16 -0.88 -3.28 9.09
C LEU A 16 -0.12 -2.20 8.28
N PRO A 17 1.00 -2.55 7.64
CA PRO A 17 1.78 -1.60 6.86
C PRO A 17 0.95 -0.95 5.74
N VAL A 18 1.01 0.37 5.60
CA VAL A 18 0.24 1.12 4.60
C VAL A 18 1.17 2.05 3.83
N ASN A 19 1.00 2.10 2.49
CA ASN A 19 1.74 3.01 1.61
C ASN A 19 3.26 2.96 1.82
N THR A 20 3.83 1.74 1.83
CA THR A 20 5.26 1.49 2.04
C THR A 20 6.16 2.17 1.01
N ASP A 21 5.62 2.52 -0.16
CA ASP A 21 6.30 3.30 -1.19
C ASP A 21 6.23 4.83 -0.98
N GLY A 22 5.58 5.29 0.09
CA GLY A 22 5.37 6.70 0.41
C GLY A 22 3.99 7.25 0.00
N GLY A 23 3.17 6.46 -0.71
CA GLY A 23 1.81 6.85 -1.07
C GLY A 23 1.75 8.12 -1.94
N CYS A 24 0.57 8.77 -1.98
CA CYS A 24 0.40 10.00 -2.77
C CYS A 24 1.24 11.18 -2.26
N ILE A 25 1.60 11.18 -0.97
CA ILE A 25 2.33 12.29 -0.33
C ILE A 25 3.79 12.33 -0.79
N ALA A 26 4.49 11.19 -0.81
CA ALA A 26 5.92 11.14 -1.12
C ALA A 26 6.24 10.56 -2.50
N ASN A 27 5.52 9.52 -2.95
CA ASN A 27 5.72 8.92 -4.28
C ASN A 27 4.97 9.70 -5.39
N GLY A 28 3.96 10.46 -4.99
CA GLY A 28 3.17 11.30 -5.88
C GLY A 28 1.84 10.70 -6.34
N GLU A 29 1.04 11.56 -6.96
CA GLU A 29 -0.32 11.28 -7.39
C GLU A 29 -0.52 11.62 -8.88
N PRO A 30 0.04 10.83 -9.81
CA PRO A 30 -0.34 10.93 -11.20
C PRO A 30 -1.79 10.44 -11.37
N ILE A 31 -2.68 11.34 -11.81
CA ILE A 31 -4.09 11.04 -12.05
C ILE A 31 -4.18 9.88 -13.06
N GLY A 32 -5.00 8.88 -12.74
CA GLY A 32 -5.18 7.65 -13.53
C GLY A 32 -4.12 6.57 -13.29
N ALA A 33 -2.85 6.92 -13.04
CA ALA A 33 -1.78 5.95 -12.79
C ALA A 33 -1.65 5.53 -11.31
N SER A 34 -2.18 6.33 -10.38
CA SER A 34 -2.08 6.06 -8.93
C SER A 34 -2.65 4.70 -8.52
N GLY A 35 -3.77 4.27 -9.12
CA GLY A 35 -4.35 2.94 -8.82
C GLY A 35 -3.44 1.79 -9.27
N LEU A 36 -2.82 1.90 -10.45
CA LEU A 36 -1.88 0.89 -10.93
C LEU A 36 -0.61 0.85 -10.08
N ARG A 37 -0.08 2.02 -9.68
CA ARG A 37 1.06 2.13 -8.78
C ARG A 37 0.83 1.38 -7.46
N GLN A 38 -0.34 1.55 -6.84
CA GLN A 38 -0.70 0.85 -5.60
C GLN A 38 -0.68 -0.69 -5.77
N ILE A 39 -1.20 -1.17 -6.91
CA ILE A 39 -1.20 -2.61 -7.24
C ILE A 39 0.24 -3.11 -7.43
N ILE A 40 1.09 -2.34 -8.12
CA ILE A 40 2.50 -2.67 -8.33
C ILE A 40 3.24 -2.79 -7.00
N GLU A 41 3.06 -1.84 -6.07
CA GLU A 41 3.70 -1.92 -4.76
C GLU A 41 3.25 -3.16 -3.99
N CYS A 42 1.95 -3.46 -3.98
CA CYS A 42 1.44 -4.70 -3.36
C CYS A 42 2.05 -5.95 -3.98
N ALA A 43 2.16 -5.99 -5.32
CA ALA A 43 2.77 -7.12 -6.01
C ALA A 43 4.26 -7.28 -5.66
N LEU A 44 5.02 -6.17 -5.58
CA LEU A 44 6.42 -6.20 -5.16
C LEU A 44 6.57 -6.72 -3.72
N GLN A 45 5.70 -6.30 -2.81
CA GLN A 45 5.70 -6.75 -1.42
C GLN A 45 5.43 -8.27 -1.33
N LEU A 46 4.40 -8.76 -2.02
CA LEU A 46 4.06 -10.19 -2.05
C LEU A 46 5.14 -11.05 -2.71
N GLN A 47 5.90 -10.48 -3.65
CA GLN A 47 7.01 -11.16 -4.34
C GLN A 47 8.34 -11.09 -3.58
N GLY A 48 8.44 -10.36 -2.46
CA GLY A 48 9.70 -10.16 -1.76
C GLY A 48 10.68 -9.25 -2.52
N ARG A 49 10.18 -8.34 -3.36
CA ARG A 49 10.95 -7.51 -4.30
C ARG A 49 10.89 -6.01 -3.98
N ALA A 50 10.39 -5.63 -2.81
CA ALA A 50 10.21 -4.22 -2.47
C ALA A 50 11.49 -3.51 -1.95
N GLY A 51 12.63 -4.20 -1.88
CA GLY A 51 13.91 -3.62 -1.47
C GLY A 51 13.89 -3.18 0.00
N ASP A 52 14.46 -2.01 0.30
CA ASP A 52 14.61 -1.50 1.68
C ASP A 52 13.28 -1.29 2.42
N ARG A 53 12.17 -1.20 1.68
CA ARG A 53 10.80 -1.04 2.23
C ARG A 53 10.01 -2.35 2.32
N GLN A 54 10.68 -3.49 2.20
CA GLN A 54 10.03 -4.80 2.27
C GLN A 54 9.39 -5.04 3.64
N VAL A 55 8.09 -5.37 3.64
CA VAL A 55 7.35 -5.76 4.84
C VAL A 55 7.89 -7.10 5.34
N PRO A 56 8.23 -7.20 6.65
CA PRO A 56 8.72 -8.45 7.25
C PRO A 56 7.61 -9.50 7.38
N GLY A 57 7.99 -10.77 7.49
CA GLY A 57 7.06 -11.85 7.85
C GLY A 57 6.34 -12.56 6.69
N ASP A 58 6.89 -12.49 5.47
CA ASP A 58 6.37 -13.17 4.26
C ASP A 58 4.87 -12.89 3.97
N PRO A 59 4.50 -11.64 3.63
CA PRO A 59 3.11 -11.28 3.40
C PRO A 59 2.49 -12.14 2.28
N ARG A 60 1.28 -12.68 2.56
CA ARG A 60 0.52 -13.55 1.65
C ARG A 60 -0.70 -12.88 1.04
N THR A 61 -1.13 -11.75 1.59
CA THR A 61 -2.29 -11.00 1.13
C THR A 61 -1.99 -9.52 1.20
N ALA A 62 -2.42 -8.78 0.17
CA ALA A 62 -2.32 -7.34 0.10
C ALA A 62 -3.64 -6.74 -0.38
N PHE A 63 -3.87 -5.47 -0.02
CA PHE A 63 -5.10 -4.76 -0.31
C PHE A 63 -4.79 -3.36 -0.83
N THR A 64 -5.45 -2.98 -1.93
CA THR A 64 -5.42 -1.60 -2.42
C THR A 64 -6.82 -1.03 -2.37
N GLN A 65 -6.94 0.24 -1.98
CA GLN A 65 -8.15 1.04 -2.15
C GLN A 65 -7.76 2.36 -2.80
N VAL A 66 -8.22 2.57 -4.02
CA VAL A 66 -8.05 3.84 -4.73
C VAL A 66 -9.39 4.55 -4.81
N TYR A 67 -9.35 5.84 -4.50
CA TYR A 67 -10.46 6.76 -4.68
C TYR A 67 -10.22 7.57 -5.95
N GLY A 68 -11.22 7.63 -6.83
CA GLY A 68 -11.22 8.43 -8.04
C GLY A 68 -12.38 9.44 -8.04
N ALA A 69 -12.12 10.65 -8.50
CA ALA A 69 -13.19 11.60 -8.84
C ALA A 69 -13.99 11.04 -10.04
N PRO A 70 -15.34 11.07 -10.05
CA PRO A 70 -16.25 11.80 -9.17
C PRO A 70 -16.95 10.91 -8.10
N GLY A 71 -16.19 10.18 -7.28
CA GLY A 71 -16.74 9.33 -6.20
C GLY A 71 -16.70 7.83 -6.49
N LEU A 72 -15.93 7.41 -7.50
CA LEU A 72 -15.70 6.01 -7.81
C LEU A 72 -14.58 5.50 -6.90
N SER A 73 -14.76 4.33 -6.31
CA SER A 73 -13.71 3.66 -5.55
C SER A 73 -13.54 2.25 -6.07
N THR A 74 -12.29 1.80 -6.15
CA THR A 74 -11.99 0.40 -6.45
C THR A 74 -11.14 -0.18 -5.34
N CYS A 75 -11.44 -1.43 -5.00
CA CYS A 75 -10.72 -2.20 -4.01
C CYS A 75 -10.24 -3.49 -4.67
N THR A 76 -8.98 -3.87 -4.43
CA THR A 76 -8.39 -5.08 -4.99
C THR A 76 -7.68 -5.85 -3.89
N VAL A 77 -7.93 -7.15 -3.82
CA VAL A 77 -7.19 -8.08 -2.96
C VAL A 77 -6.24 -8.89 -3.84
N LEU A 78 -4.96 -8.89 -3.51
CA LEU A 78 -3.94 -9.72 -4.14
C LEU A 78 -3.53 -10.79 -3.13
N ALA A 79 -3.37 -12.04 -3.58
CA ALA A 79 -2.91 -13.14 -2.73
C ALA A 79 -1.83 -13.97 -3.44
N ARG A 80 -0.92 -14.54 -2.67
CA ARG A 80 0.15 -15.43 -3.14
C ARG A 80 0.08 -16.80 -2.46
#